data_AF-A0AA45Z0R2-F1
#
_entry.id   AF-A0AA45Z0R2-F1
#
_cell.length_a   1.000
_cell.length_b   1.000
_cell.length_c   1.000
_cell.angle_alpha   90.00
_cell.angle_beta   90.00
_cell.angle_gamma   90.00
#
_symmetry.space_group_name_H-M   'P 1'
#
loop_
_entity.id
_entity.type
_entity.pdbx_description
1 polymer ?
#
loop_
_entity_poly.entity_id
_entity_poly.type
_entity_poly.pdbx_seq_one_letter_code
_entity_poly.pdbx_strand_id
1 'polypeptide(L)' 'MAGSKRPRVRVLRPKRTQVLAARTYEQLVDRDHPVRAVWAAVEALDMSDFERAIRARPHHAGRAAVDPRLLLAL' A
#
# COMPACT_ATOMS: atom_id res chain seq x y z
N MET A 1 24.29 -29.96 -14.69
CA MET A 1 24.31 -28.60 -14.09
C MET A 1 23.09 -27.84 -14.61
N ALA A 2 22.03 -27.73 -13.80
CA ALA A 2 20.79 -27.09 -14.22
C ALA A 2 20.97 -25.56 -14.22
N GLY A 3 20.85 -24.94 -15.39
CA GLY A 3 20.89 -23.49 -15.53
C GLY A 3 19.71 -22.84 -14.80
N SER A 4 19.99 -22.04 -13.77
CA SER A 4 18.98 -21.24 -13.08
C SER A 4 18.28 -20.32 -14.09
N LYS A 5 17.00 -20.57 -14.36
CA LYS A 5 16.13 -19.65 -15.13
C LYS A 5 16.05 -18.35 -14.32
N ARG A 6 16.85 -17.35 -14.69
CA ARG A 6 16.74 -16.01 -14.09
C ARG A 6 15.29 -15.56 -14.25
N PRO A 7 14.58 -15.24 -13.14
CA PRO A 7 13.18 -14.85 -13.22
C PRO A 7 13.06 -13.61 -14.12
N ARG A 8 12.08 -13.63 -15.02
CA ARG A 8 11.83 -12.51 -15.94
C ARG A 8 11.64 -11.23 -15.14
N VAL A 9 12.37 -10.18 -15.51
CA VAL A 9 12.23 -8.85 -14.89
C VAL A 9 10.79 -8.37 -15.11
N ARG A 10 10.06 -8.13 -14.02
CA ARG A 10 8.74 -7.50 -14.06
C ARG A 10 8.93 -5.98 -14.09
N VAL A 11 8.90 -5.40 -15.29
CA VAL A 11 8.99 -3.95 -15.49
C VAL A 11 7.58 -3.38 -15.64
N LEU A 12 7.21 -2.44 -14.77
CA LEU A 12 5.98 -1.66 -14.89
C LEU A 12 6.23 -0.59 -15.96
N ARG A 13 5.54 -0.69 -17.11
CA ARG A 13 5.73 0.23 -18.24
C ARG A 13 4.84 1.47 -18.07
N PRO A 14 5.34 2.69 -18.32
CA PRO A 14 4.53 3.90 -18.22
C PRO A 14 3.35 3.87 -19.20
N LYS A 15 2.11 3.99 -18.69
CA LYS A 15 0.91 4.18 -19.51
C LYS A 15 0.69 5.67 -19.74
N ARG A 16 1.25 6.21 -20.83
CA ARG A 16 1.34 7.67 -21.08
C ARG A 16 0.00 8.41 -21.20
N THR A 17 -1.10 7.69 -21.45
CA THR A 17 -2.45 8.24 -21.54
C THR A 17 -3.32 7.92 -20.31
N GLN A 18 -2.69 7.47 -19.22
CA GLN A 18 -3.41 7.15 -18.00
C GLN A 18 -3.95 8.42 -17.33
N VAL A 19 -5.27 8.50 -17.21
CA VAL A 19 -5.94 9.49 -16.37
C VAL A 19 -5.81 9.05 -14.92
N LEU A 20 -5.27 9.91 -14.06
CA LEU A 20 -5.20 9.71 -12.62
C LEU A 20 -6.22 10.65 -11.97
N ALA A 21 -7.25 10.10 -11.34
CA ALA A 21 -8.18 10.92 -10.56
C ALA A 21 -7.48 11.44 -9.30
N ALA A 22 -7.45 12.75 -9.11
CA ALA A 22 -6.93 13.38 -7.90
C ALA A 22 -8.00 13.31 -6.80
N ARG A 23 -8.04 12.18 -6.09
CA ARG A 23 -8.91 12.00 -4.91
C ARG A 23 -8.05 11.59 -3.72
N THR A 24 -8.38 12.14 -2.55
CA THR A 24 -7.87 11.64 -1.28
C THR A 24 -8.57 10.32 -0.93
N TYR A 25 -8.00 9.53 -0.02
CA TYR A 25 -8.68 8.34 0.51
C TYR A 25 -10.03 8.70 1.13
N GLU A 26 -10.11 9.84 1.81
CA GLU A 26 -11.35 10.39 2.38
C GLU A 26 -12.44 10.67 1.34
N GLN A 27 -12.07 10.97 0.10
CA GLN A 27 -13.01 11.24 -1.00
C GLN A 27 -13.47 9.97 -1.74
N LEU A 28 -12.98 8.79 -1.34
CA LEU A 28 -13.41 7.51 -1.93
C LEU A 28 -14.69 6.98 -1.29
N VAL A 29 -15.06 7.49 -0.13
CA VAL A 29 -16.19 7.02 0.68
C VAL A 29 -17.09 8.21 0.99
N ASP A 30 -18.41 8.06 0.83
CA ASP A 30 -19.35 9.14 1.17
C ASP A 30 -19.28 9.50 2.66
N ARG A 31 -19.54 10.77 2.99
CA ARG A 31 -19.37 11.32 4.36
C ARG A 31 -20.14 10.54 5.43
N ASP A 32 -21.34 10.07 5.10
CA ASP A 32 -22.23 9.40 6.04
C ASP A 32 -22.18 7.87 5.92
N HIS A 33 -21.22 7.33 5.17
CA HIS A 33 -21.10 5.89 4.98
C HIS A 33 -20.56 5.21 6.25
N PRO A 34 -21.22 4.14 6.75
CA PRO A 34 -20.86 3.51 8.03
C PRO A 34 -19.46 2.90 8.05
N VAL A 35 -18.88 2.55 6.89
CA VAL A 35 -17.50 2.02 6.79
C VAL A 35 -16.45 2.97 7.37
N ARG A 36 -16.75 4.27 7.50
CA ARG A 36 -15.85 5.24 8.15
C ARG A 36 -15.53 4.87 9.60
N ALA A 37 -16.43 4.15 10.28
CA ALA A 37 -16.18 3.61 11.61
C ALA A 37 -15.06 2.56 11.62
N VAL A 38 -14.84 1.85 10.52
CA VAL A 38 -13.73 0.88 10.39
C VAL A 38 -12.39 1.60 10.44
N TRP A 39 -12.25 2.73 9.76
CA TRP A 39 -11.01 3.53 9.81
C TRP A 39 -10.70 3.98 11.25
N ALA A 40 -11.70 4.55 11.94
CA ALA A 40 -11.56 4.96 13.33
C ALA A 40 -11.20 3.79 14.27
N ALA A 41 -11.77 2.60 14.03
CA ALA A 41 -11.42 1.41 14.79
C ALA A 41 -9.96 0.95 14.52
N VAL A 42 -9.53 0.98 13.27
CA VAL A 42 -8.16 0.61 12.86
C VAL A 42 -7.12 1.59 13.40
N GLU A 43 -7.44 2.89 13.49
CA GLU A 43 -6.56 3.90 14.11
C GLU A 43 -6.26 3.61 15.59
N ALA A 44 -7.18 2.97 16.29
CA ALA A 44 -7.01 2.58 17.69
C ALA A 44 -6.18 1.30 17.90
N LEU A 45 -5.84 0.55 16.83
CA LEU A 45 -5.07 -0.68 16.92
C LEU A 45 -3.56 -0.42 16.98
N ASP A 46 -2.86 -1.25 17.75
CA ASP A 46 -1.39 -1.30 17.73
C ASP A 46 -0.90 -2.01 16.46
N MET A 47 -0.10 -1.28 15.66
CA MET A 47 0.47 -1.77 14.40
C MET A 47 1.94 -2.16 14.51
N SER A 48 2.51 -2.12 15.70
CA SER A 48 3.95 -2.28 15.92
C SER A 48 4.49 -3.57 15.30
N ASP A 49 3.76 -4.68 15.38
CA ASP A 49 4.17 -5.97 14.81
C ASP A 49 4.27 -5.94 13.28
N PHE A 50 3.27 -5.32 12.62
CA PHE A 50 3.26 -5.13 11.18
C PHE A 50 4.39 -4.19 10.74
N GLU A 51 4.57 -3.08 11.45
CA GLU A 51 5.61 -2.09 11.17
C GLU A 51 7.02 -2.66 11.35
N ARG A 52 7.24 -3.50 12.37
CA ARG A 52 8.52 -4.22 12.57
C ARG A 52 8.84 -5.16 11.40
N ALA A 53 7.84 -5.82 10.83
CA ALA A 53 8.02 -6.73 9.69
C ALA A 53 8.36 -6.02 8.37
N ILE A 54 8.02 -4.73 8.24
CA ILE A 54 8.37 -3.92 7.06
C ILE A 54 9.90 -3.84 6.95
N ARG A 55 10.45 -4.11 5.75
CA ARG A 55 11.91 -4.02 5.49
C ARG A 55 12.34 -2.73 4.81
N ALA A 56 11.39 -1.90 4.36
CA ALA A 56 11.70 -0.60 3.80
C ALA A 56 12.23 0.32 4.91
N ARG A 57 13.44 0.86 4.71
CA ARG A 57 14.15 1.69 5.69
C ARG A 57 14.74 2.93 5.00
N PRO A 58 14.96 4.04 5.73
CA PRO A 58 15.73 5.16 5.21
C PRO A 58 17.06 4.71 4.60
N HIS A 59 17.47 5.36 3.51
CA HIS A 59 18.73 5.11 2.80
C HIS A 59 18.90 3.71 2.17
N HIS A 60 17.85 2.89 2.12
CA HIS A 60 17.85 1.61 1.39
C HIS A 60 17.08 1.73 0.07
N ALA A 61 17.61 1.14 -1.01
CA ALA A 61 16.92 1.11 -2.29
C ALA A 61 15.64 0.25 -2.18
N GLY A 62 14.49 0.82 -2.58
CA GLY A 62 13.21 0.12 -2.56
C GLY A 62 12.02 1.08 -2.57
N ARG A 63 10.84 0.56 -2.90
CA ARG A 63 9.58 1.28 -2.75
C ARG A 63 9.21 1.33 -1.26
N ALA A 64 8.70 2.45 -0.79
CA ALA A 64 8.08 2.52 0.53
C ALA A 64 6.97 1.46 0.66
N ALA A 65 6.86 0.85 1.83
CA ALA A 65 5.75 -0.06 2.11
C ALA A 65 4.43 0.72 2.18
N VAL A 66 3.33 0.03 1.90
CA VAL A 66 1.98 0.56 2.16
C VAL A 66 1.73 0.50 3.67
N ASP A 67 1.07 1.53 4.20
CA ASP A 67 0.70 1.57 5.62
C ASP A 67 -0.20 0.38 5.98
N PRO A 68 0.13 -0.42 7.01
CA PRO A 68 -0.71 -1.53 7.45
C PRO A 68 -2.16 -1.13 7.75
N ARG A 69 -2.41 0.07 8.30
CA ARG A 69 -3.75 0.57 8.59
C ARG A 69 -4.60 0.67 7.33
N LEU A 70 -3.99 1.14 6.23
CA LEU A 70 -4.67 1.22 4.93
C LEU A 70 -5.06 -0.15 4.38
N LEU A 71 -4.25 -1.18 4.62
CA LEU A 71 -4.51 -2.55 4.18
C LEU A 71 -5.58 -3.26 5.01
N LEU A 72 -5.81 -2.82 6.25
CA LEU A 72 -6.83 -3.38 7.14
C LEU A 72 -8.21 -2.73 6.94
N ALA A 73 -8.25 -1.47 6.52
CA ALA A 73 -9.47 -0.68 6.48
C ALA A 73 -10.20 -0.67 5.13
N LEU A 74 -9.59 -1.20 4.06
CA LEU A 74 -10.10 -1.23 2.68
C LEU A 74 -9.93 -2.61 2.06
#